data_AF-A0A7W0QBG4-F1
#
_entry.id   AF-A0A7W0QBG4-F1
#
_cell.length_a   1.000
_cell.length_b   1.000
_cell.length_c   1.000
_cell.angle_alpha   90.00
_cell.angle_beta   90.00
_cell.angle_gamma   90.00
#
_symmetry.space_group_name_H-M   'P 1'
#
loop_
_entity.id
_entity.type
_entity.pdbx_description
1 polymer ?
#
loop_
_entity_poly.entity_id
_entity_poly.type
_entity_poly.pdbx_seq_one_letter_code
_entity_poly.pdbx_strand_id
1 'polypeptide(L)'
;MLQRLMHIALVAGVVFAATPAAEASKGVARTLTGCVVDNAFYSVDGRAYRIGVPASLDLRPFEGKGVRLRGMLYPGDRFVPADDATLEVTQAVCPRTSLRLIKRDVVIGFRVEATKAAEAGEHALAIERIGQAMAVLTPPDCDTFTDRAQVMALHGDVAAAAKDIATIQAKKCVIDGRMNPLLLQDLGNTLRAKGDRRSAIAALQLALVACDGDWCRPQLKRDLATARK
;
A
#
# COMPACT_ATOMS: atom_id res chain seq x y z
N MET A 1 70.50 38.16 -44.61
CA MET A 1 70.34 38.03 -43.15
C MET A 1 69.33 39.06 -42.70
N LEU A 2 68.04 38.70 -42.63
CA LEU A 2 67.01 39.46 -41.89
C LEU A 2 65.73 38.60 -41.81
N GLN A 3 65.18 38.52 -40.60
CA GLN A 3 63.79 38.23 -40.20
C GLN A 3 63.01 37.06 -40.84
N ARG A 4 62.49 36.17 -39.97
CA ARG A 4 61.04 35.89 -39.92
C ARG A 4 60.65 35.21 -38.60
N LEU A 5 59.59 35.76 -38.01
CA LEU A 5 58.82 35.23 -36.88
C LEU A 5 58.30 33.82 -37.18
N MET A 6 58.25 32.93 -36.19
CA MET A 6 57.19 31.93 -36.14
C MET A 6 56.87 31.47 -34.72
N HIS A 7 55.57 31.51 -34.44
CA HIS A 7 54.88 31.17 -33.21
C HIS A 7 54.97 29.66 -32.94
N ILE A 8 55.14 29.25 -31.69
CA ILE A 8 54.79 27.88 -31.26
C ILE A 8 53.77 28.00 -30.13
N ALA A 9 52.58 27.53 -30.46
CA ALA A 9 51.37 27.57 -29.66
C ALA A 9 51.41 26.54 -28.51
N LEU A 10 50.87 26.98 -27.38
CA LEU A 10 50.56 26.21 -26.19
C LEU A 10 49.42 25.21 -26.50
N VAL A 11 49.66 23.90 -26.41
CA VAL A 11 48.59 22.88 -26.47
C VAL A 11 48.48 22.23 -25.10
N ALA A 12 47.57 22.74 -24.27
CA ALA A 12 47.12 22.06 -23.06
C ALA A 12 46.03 21.04 -23.46
N GLY A 13 46.41 19.77 -23.56
CA GLY A 13 45.48 18.68 -23.79
C GLY A 13 44.67 18.38 -22.52
N VAL A 14 43.40 18.79 -22.51
CA VAL A 14 42.44 18.33 -21.50
C VAL A 14 41.94 16.95 -21.95
N VAL A 15 42.42 15.91 -21.27
CA VAL A 15 41.87 14.56 -21.40
C VAL A 15 40.51 14.56 -20.72
N PHE A 16 39.43 14.60 -21.50
CA PHE A 16 38.11 14.25 -21.01
C PHE A 16 38.12 12.76 -20.67
N ALA A 17 38.31 12.43 -19.39
CA ALA A 17 38.01 11.11 -18.88
C ALA A 17 36.52 10.86 -19.08
N ALA A 18 36.17 10.01 -20.03
CA ALA A 18 34.82 9.49 -20.17
C ALA A 18 34.49 8.75 -18.86
N THR A 19 33.62 9.35 -18.04
CA THR A 19 33.00 8.64 -16.95
C THR A 19 32.24 7.46 -17.56
N PRO A 20 32.49 6.21 -17.11
CA PRO A 20 31.68 5.09 -17.58
C PRO A 20 30.22 5.42 -17.25
N ALA A 21 29.37 5.32 -18.27
CA ALA A 21 27.93 5.44 -18.09
C ALA A 21 27.54 4.55 -16.92
N ALA A 22 26.94 5.14 -15.89
CA ALA A 22 26.41 4.39 -14.77
C ALA A 22 25.49 3.30 -15.33
N GLU A 23 25.87 2.03 -15.19
CA GLU A 23 25.01 0.91 -15.52
C GLU A 23 23.82 0.97 -14.56
N ALA A 24 22.76 1.66 -14.97
CA ALA A 24 21.46 1.52 -14.35
C ALA A 24 21.14 0.01 -14.32
N SER A 25 20.87 -0.51 -13.12
CA SER A 25 20.58 -1.93 -12.91
C SER A 25 19.61 -2.45 -13.98
N LYS A 26 20.12 -3.33 -14.84
CA LYS A 26 19.36 -3.91 -15.95
C LYS A 26 18.23 -4.75 -15.37
N GLY A 27 17.06 -4.71 -16.01
CA GLY A 27 15.91 -5.52 -15.59
C GLY A 27 16.24 -7.01 -15.60
N VAL A 28 15.61 -7.77 -14.70
CA VAL A 28 15.80 -9.22 -14.58
C VAL A 28 14.59 -9.92 -15.17
N ALA A 29 14.82 -10.86 -16.10
CA ALA A 29 13.75 -11.69 -16.64
C ALA A 29 13.06 -12.50 -15.52
N ARG A 30 11.74 -12.39 -15.43
CA ARG A 30 10.93 -13.07 -14.42
C ARG A 30 9.63 -13.58 -15.02
N THR A 31 9.13 -14.67 -14.46
CA THR A 31 7.78 -15.16 -14.72
C THR A 31 6.99 -15.07 -13.43
N LEU A 32 5.92 -14.28 -13.43
CA LEU A 32 5.01 -14.18 -12.31
C LEU A 32 3.93 -15.24 -12.43
N THR A 33 3.56 -15.86 -11.30
CA THR A 33 2.44 -16.80 -11.22
C THR A 33 1.36 -16.19 -10.34
N GLY A 34 0.10 -16.37 -10.70
CA GLY A 34 -0.99 -15.78 -9.94
C GLY A 34 -2.36 -16.06 -10.54
N CYS A 35 -3.32 -15.16 -10.34
CA CYS A 35 -4.68 -15.34 -10.84
C CYS A 35 -5.20 -14.11 -11.57
N VAL A 36 -6.17 -14.32 -12.45
CA VAL A 36 -6.99 -13.24 -13.00
C VAL A 36 -8.30 -13.16 -12.21
N VAL A 37 -8.57 -11.99 -11.65
CA VAL A 37 -9.79 -11.69 -10.88
C VAL A 37 -10.25 -10.29 -11.24
N ASP A 38 -11.54 -10.11 -11.51
CA ASP A 38 -12.15 -8.84 -11.89
C ASP A 38 -11.40 -8.15 -13.05
N ASN A 39 -11.06 -8.95 -14.08
CA ASN A 39 -10.31 -8.50 -15.26
C ASN A 39 -8.95 -7.84 -14.91
N ALA A 40 -8.30 -8.29 -13.84
CA ALA A 40 -6.96 -7.87 -13.45
C ALA A 40 -6.08 -9.08 -13.11
N PHE A 41 -4.81 -9.05 -13.51
CA PHE A 41 -3.83 -10.05 -13.12
C PHE A 41 -3.21 -9.69 -11.76
N TYR A 42 -3.26 -10.64 -10.83
CA TYR A 42 -2.62 -10.57 -9.53
C TYR A 42 -1.52 -11.62 -9.45
N SER A 43 -0.28 -11.19 -9.27
CA SER A 43 0.82 -12.09 -8.91
C SER A 43 0.67 -12.54 -7.46
N VAL A 44 0.84 -13.83 -7.18
CA VAL A 44 0.66 -14.39 -5.84
C VAL A 44 1.88 -15.19 -5.42
N ASP A 45 2.61 -14.68 -4.42
CA ASP A 45 3.76 -15.35 -3.78
C ASP A 45 3.82 -14.98 -2.29
N GLY A 46 3.06 -15.72 -1.46
CA GLY A 46 2.84 -15.40 -0.03
C GLY A 46 2.02 -14.12 0.22
N ARG A 47 1.96 -13.22 -0.77
CA ARG A 47 1.16 -11.98 -0.86
C ARG A 47 0.62 -11.85 -2.27
N ALA A 48 -0.45 -11.08 -2.43
CA ALA A 48 -0.97 -10.73 -3.75
C ALA A 48 -0.51 -9.32 -4.14
N TYR A 49 -0.19 -9.13 -5.41
CA TYR A 49 0.14 -7.83 -6.00
C TYR A 49 -0.59 -7.68 -7.32
N ARG A 50 -1.41 -6.64 -7.46
CA ARG A 50 -1.98 -6.29 -8.76
C ARG A 50 -0.87 -5.86 -9.72
N ILE A 51 -0.80 -6.49 -10.88
CA ILE A 51 0.20 -6.20 -11.91
C ILE A 51 -0.48 -5.43 -13.05
N GLY A 52 0.13 -4.32 -13.45
CA GLY A 52 -0.28 -3.61 -14.66
C GLY A 52 0.02 -4.46 -15.90
N VAL A 53 -1.00 -4.77 -16.68
CA VAL A 53 -0.86 -5.46 -17.97
C VAL A 53 -1.13 -4.50 -19.13
N PRO A 54 -0.50 -4.68 -20.30
CA PRO A 54 -0.83 -3.92 -21.50
C PRO A 54 -2.32 -4.04 -21.83
N ALA A 55 -2.94 -2.94 -22.28
CA ALA A 55 -4.35 -2.93 -22.68
C ALA A 55 -4.66 -3.87 -23.86
N SER A 56 -3.64 -4.24 -24.64
CA SER A 56 -3.74 -5.21 -25.74
C SER A 56 -3.94 -6.65 -25.27
N LEU A 57 -3.62 -6.97 -24.02
CA LEU A 57 -3.77 -8.31 -23.46
C LEU A 57 -5.17 -8.49 -22.88
N ASP A 58 -6.03 -9.23 -23.59
CA ASP A 58 -7.38 -9.55 -23.11
C ASP A 58 -7.35 -10.56 -21.97
N LEU A 59 -7.75 -10.12 -20.77
CA LEU A 59 -7.77 -10.94 -19.56
C LEU A 59 -9.07 -11.74 -19.39
N ARG A 60 -10.16 -11.36 -20.07
CA ARG A 60 -11.49 -11.98 -19.90
C ARG A 60 -11.49 -13.51 -20.08
N PRO A 61 -10.75 -14.11 -21.03
CA PRO A 61 -10.71 -15.56 -21.18
C PRO A 61 -10.07 -16.31 -19.99
N PHE A 62 -9.35 -15.58 -19.14
CA PHE A 62 -8.59 -16.10 -18.01
C PHE A 62 -9.27 -15.84 -16.67
N GLU A 63 -10.43 -15.17 -16.65
CA GLU A 63 -11.15 -14.81 -15.44
C GLU A 63 -11.37 -16.02 -14.52
N GLY A 64 -11.01 -15.86 -13.25
CA GLY A 64 -11.08 -16.90 -12.24
C GLY A 64 -10.04 -18.02 -12.36
N LYS A 65 -9.11 -17.96 -13.31
CA LYS A 65 -8.06 -18.98 -13.53
C LYS A 65 -6.73 -18.61 -12.89
N GLY A 66 -5.92 -19.63 -12.63
CA GLY A 66 -4.50 -19.47 -12.31
C GLY A 66 -3.68 -19.37 -13.60
N VAL A 67 -2.80 -18.37 -13.68
CA VAL A 67 -2.00 -18.08 -14.89
C VAL A 67 -0.55 -17.73 -14.58
N ARG A 68 0.30 -17.78 -15.60
CA ARG A 68 1.66 -17.24 -15.61
C ARG A 68 1.80 -16.10 -16.62
N LEU A 69 2.63 -15.12 -16.27
CA LEU A 69 2.95 -13.97 -17.12
C LEU A 69 4.46 -13.74 -17.14
N ARG A 70 5.06 -13.71 -18.33
CA ARG A 70 6.49 -13.43 -18.53
C ARG A 70 6.73 -11.93 -18.67
N GLY A 71 7.89 -11.47 -18.20
CA GLY A 71 8.30 -10.08 -18.33
C GLY A 71 9.65 -9.77 -17.66
N MET A 72 9.89 -8.49 -17.46
CA MET A 72 11.10 -7.95 -16.86
C MET A 72 10.78 -7.26 -15.54
N LEU A 73 11.51 -7.62 -14.49
CA LEU A 73 11.44 -6.95 -13.18
C LEU A 73 12.57 -5.92 -13.09
N TYR A 74 12.19 -4.66 -12.92
CA TYR A 74 13.11 -3.53 -12.76
C TYR A 74 13.22 -3.12 -11.28
N PRO A 75 14.27 -2.35 -10.91
CA PRO A 75 14.38 -1.75 -9.59
C PRO A 75 13.10 -1.03 -9.15
N GLY A 76 12.79 -1.12 -7.85
CA GLY A 76 11.53 -0.63 -7.29
C GLY A 76 10.33 -1.55 -7.54
N ASP A 77 10.58 -2.85 -7.69
CA ASP A 77 9.57 -3.91 -7.89
C ASP A 77 8.63 -3.68 -9.08
N ARG A 78 9.12 -2.94 -10.09
CA ARG A 78 8.35 -2.62 -11.28
C ARG A 78 8.44 -3.77 -12.27
N PHE A 79 7.38 -4.56 -12.35
CA PHE A 79 7.24 -5.58 -13.39
C PHE A 79 6.67 -4.96 -14.67
N VAL A 80 7.33 -5.24 -15.80
CA VAL A 80 6.86 -4.88 -17.13
C VAL A 80 6.65 -6.18 -17.91
N PRO A 81 5.42 -6.51 -18.33
CA PRO A 81 5.16 -7.68 -19.16
C PRO A 81 5.97 -7.62 -20.47
N ALA A 82 6.37 -8.76 -21.00
CA ALA A 82 7.05 -8.82 -22.29
C ALA A 82 6.14 -8.26 -23.41
N ASP A 83 6.73 -7.74 -24.49
CA ASP A 83 5.95 -7.19 -25.62
C ASP A 83 5.08 -8.25 -26.31
N ASP A 84 5.53 -9.51 -26.27
CA ASP A 84 4.83 -10.71 -26.74
C ASP A 84 4.08 -11.44 -25.61
N ALA A 85 3.85 -10.77 -24.48
CA ALA A 85 3.30 -11.41 -23.29
C ALA A 85 1.96 -12.08 -23.59
N THR A 86 1.94 -13.39 -23.33
CA THR A 86 0.74 -14.22 -23.32
C THR A 86 0.55 -14.79 -21.93
N LEU A 87 -0.71 -15.02 -21.56
CA LEU A 87 -1.03 -15.73 -20.32
C LEU A 87 -1.09 -17.22 -20.58
N GLU A 88 -0.31 -17.96 -19.81
CA GLU A 88 -0.36 -19.42 -19.78
C GLU A 88 -1.25 -19.85 -18.61
N VAL A 89 -2.32 -20.60 -18.88
CA VAL A 89 -3.16 -21.17 -17.82
C VAL A 89 -2.38 -22.26 -17.09
N THR A 90 -2.16 -22.06 -15.80
CA THR A 90 -1.53 -23.08 -14.93
C THR A 90 -2.57 -23.89 -14.17
N GLN A 91 -3.74 -23.30 -13.90
CA GLN A 91 -4.83 -23.93 -13.16
C GLN A 91 -6.18 -23.46 -13.69
N ALA A 92 -7.12 -24.40 -13.84
CA ALA A 92 -8.47 -24.10 -14.32
C ALA A 92 -9.26 -23.19 -13.37
N VAL A 93 -8.91 -23.18 -12.08
CA VAL A 93 -9.56 -22.38 -11.03
C VAL A 93 -8.48 -21.78 -10.14
N CYS A 94 -8.61 -20.49 -9.82
CA CYS A 94 -7.74 -19.80 -8.88
C CYS A 94 -7.88 -20.42 -7.48
N PRO A 95 -6.77 -20.79 -6.81
CA PRO A 95 -6.82 -21.37 -5.48
C PRO A 95 -7.48 -20.45 -4.47
N ARG A 96 -8.26 -21.02 -3.54
CA ARG A 96 -8.88 -20.26 -2.45
C ARG A 96 -7.87 -19.48 -1.60
N THR A 97 -6.67 -20.04 -1.43
CA THR A 97 -5.56 -19.37 -0.73
C THR A 97 -5.11 -18.10 -1.47
N SER A 98 -4.98 -18.17 -2.80
CA SER A 98 -4.69 -17.02 -3.66
C SER A 98 -5.81 -15.98 -3.63
N LEU A 99 -7.07 -16.41 -3.79
CA LEU A 99 -8.23 -15.51 -3.70
C LEU A 99 -8.30 -14.76 -2.37
N ARG A 100 -7.97 -15.42 -1.25
CA ARG A 100 -7.90 -14.77 0.05
C ARG A 100 -6.85 -13.65 0.07
N LEU A 101 -5.68 -13.87 -0.51
CA LEU A 101 -4.63 -12.86 -0.58
C LEU A 101 -5.03 -11.70 -1.52
N ILE A 102 -5.65 -12.01 -2.65
CA ILE A 102 -6.14 -11.01 -3.62
C ILE A 102 -7.18 -10.11 -2.98
N LYS A 103 -8.16 -10.67 -2.26
CA LYS A 103 -9.16 -9.87 -1.54
C LYS A 103 -8.52 -8.91 -0.53
N ARG A 104 -7.44 -9.31 0.14
CA ARG A 104 -6.71 -8.42 1.06
C ARG A 104 -6.04 -7.26 0.31
N ASP A 105 -5.41 -7.54 -0.83
CA ASP A 105 -4.80 -6.50 -1.67
C ASP A 105 -5.85 -5.50 -2.16
N VAL A 106 -7.02 -5.98 -2.58
CA VAL A 106 -8.16 -5.12 -2.96
C VAL A 106 -8.63 -4.25 -1.80
N VAL A 107 -8.78 -4.80 -0.59
CA VAL A 107 -9.11 -4.02 0.62
C VAL A 107 -8.06 -2.93 0.87
N ILE A 108 -6.77 -3.26 0.79
CA ILE A 108 -5.68 -2.29 0.98
C ILE A 108 -5.75 -1.18 -0.08
N GLY A 109 -6.02 -1.54 -1.35
CA GLY A 109 -6.19 -0.57 -2.43
C GLY A 109 -7.26 0.47 -2.11
N PHE A 110 -8.47 0.02 -1.75
CA PHE A 110 -9.55 0.92 -1.35
C PHE A 110 -9.22 1.77 -0.12
N ARG A 111 -8.53 1.20 0.88
CA ARG A 111 -8.10 1.95 2.07
C ARG A 111 -7.10 3.05 1.73
N VAL A 112 -6.13 2.76 0.85
CA VAL A 112 -5.17 3.77 0.37
C VAL A 112 -5.88 4.89 -0.41
N GLU A 113 -6.84 4.54 -1.27
CA GLU A 113 -7.67 5.53 -1.96
C GLU A 113 -8.47 6.40 -0.98
N ALA A 114 -9.02 5.79 0.07
CA ALA A 114 -9.75 6.51 1.10
C ALA A 114 -8.86 7.49 1.88
N THR A 115 -7.65 7.09 2.24
CA THR A 115 -6.68 7.98 2.91
C THR A 115 -6.35 9.17 2.03
N LYS A 116 -6.06 8.95 0.74
CA LYS A 116 -5.78 10.04 -0.22
C LYS A 116 -6.97 11.00 -0.35
N ALA A 117 -8.19 10.46 -0.45
CA ALA A 117 -9.40 11.27 -0.50
C ALA A 117 -9.57 12.09 0.79
N ALA A 118 -9.34 11.50 1.97
CA ALA A 118 -9.42 12.22 3.24
C ALA A 118 -8.37 13.33 3.35
N GLU A 119 -7.13 13.09 2.94
CA GLU A 119 -6.05 14.08 2.89
C GLU A 119 -6.37 15.24 1.93
N ALA A 120 -7.08 14.96 0.83
CA ALA A 120 -7.59 15.96 -0.11
C ALA A 120 -8.84 16.69 0.41
N GLY A 121 -9.38 16.33 1.57
CA GLY A 121 -10.62 16.90 2.13
C GLY A 121 -11.90 16.33 1.49
N GLU A 122 -11.80 15.32 0.64
CA GLU A 122 -12.90 14.63 -0.04
C GLU A 122 -13.52 13.55 0.86
N HIS A 123 -14.07 13.96 2.00
CA HIS A 123 -14.56 13.07 3.05
C HIS A 123 -15.62 12.06 2.55
N ALA A 124 -16.53 12.50 1.67
CA ALA A 124 -17.58 11.63 1.13
C ALA A 124 -16.98 10.49 0.28
N LEU A 125 -15.98 10.81 -0.56
CA LEU A 125 -15.26 9.81 -1.35
C LEU A 125 -14.47 8.86 -0.44
N ALA A 126 -13.84 9.37 0.61
CA ALA A 126 -13.14 8.53 1.58
C ALA A 126 -14.07 7.50 2.24
N ILE A 127 -15.27 7.92 2.66
CA ILE A 127 -16.28 7.01 3.22
C ILE A 127 -16.80 6.01 2.17
N GLU A 128 -17.01 6.42 0.93
CA GLU A 128 -17.38 5.51 -0.16
C GLU A 128 -16.33 4.42 -0.36
N ARG A 129 -15.05 4.80 -0.47
CA ARG A 129 -13.93 3.86 -0.64
C ARG A 129 -13.78 2.91 0.53
N ILE A 130 -13.96 3.40 1.76
CA ILE A 130 -14.00 2.54 2.95
C ILE A 130 -15.18 1.57 2.90
N GLY A 131 -16.37 2.02 2.47
CA GLY A 131 -17.53 1.15 2.28
C GLY A 131 -17.26 0.02 1.28
N GLN A 132 -16.58 0.34 0.18
CA GLN A 132 -16.13 -0.66 -0.80
C GLN A 132 -15.13 -1.65 -0.19
N ALA A 133 -14.14 -1.17 0.58
CA ALA A 133 -13.21 -2.05 1.31
C ALA A 133 -13.95 -3.02 2.25
N MET A 134 -14.92 -2.52 3.01
CA MET A 134 -15.70 -3.34 3.94
C MET A 134 -16.56 -4.39 3.24
N ALA A 135 -16.98 -4.17 1.99
CA ALA A 135 -17.78 -5.12 1.23
C ALA A 135 -16.98 -6.31 0.69
N VAL A 136 -15.64 -6.21 0.59
CA VAL A 136 -14.78 -7.25 0.02
C VAL A 136 -14.62 -8.45 0.96
N LEU A 137 -14.60 -8.20 2.28
CA LEU A 137 -14.41 -9.22 3.32
C LEU A 137 -15.60 -9.28 4.27
N THR A 138 -15.97 -10.49 4.68
CA THR A 138 -17.04 -10.72 5.66
C THR A 138 -16.57 -11.69 6.73
N PRO A 139 -16.41 -11.25 8.00
CA PRO A 139 -16.56 -9.88 8.49
C PRO A 139 -15.47 -8.94 7.92
N PRO A 140 -15.68 -7.60 7.92
CA PRO A 140 -14.67 -6.63 7.49
C PRO A 140 -13.42 -6.67 8.37
N ASP A 141 -12.30 -6.20 7.80
CA ASP A 141 -11.03 -6.09 8.50
C ASP A 141 -11.03 -4.97 9.57
N CYS A 142 -10.40 -5.22 10.71
CA CYS A 142 -10.39 -4.27 11.84
C CYS A 142 -9.66 -2.96 11.55
N ASP A 143 -8.63 -2.95 10.71
CA ASP A 143 -7.98 -1.70 10.32
C ASP A 143 -8.90 -0.87 9.41
N THR A 144 -9.79 -1.50 8.64
CA THR A 144 -10.80 -0.78 7.84
C THR A 144 -11.79 0.00 8.73
N PHE A 145 -12.16 -0.57 9.88
CA PHE A 145 -12.93 0.17 10.90
C PHE A 145 -12.12 1.31 11.52
N THR A 146 -10.81 1.11 11.74
CA THR A 146 -9.92 2.17 12.25
C THR A 146 -9.84 3.34 11.28
N ASP A 147 -9.69 3.07 9.98
CA ASP A 147 -9.65 4.11 8.94
C ASP A 147 -10.99 4.86 8.87
N ARG A 148 -12.12 4.16 8.96
CA ARG A 148 -13.43 4.81 9.00
C ARG A 148 -13.59 5.72 10.21
N ALA A 149 -13.20 5.23 11.39
CA ALA A 149 -13.23 6.00 12.61
C ALA A 149 -12.35 7.25 12.51
N GLN A 150 -11.17 7.14 11.87
CA GLN A 150 -10.27 8.27 11.63
C GLN A 150 -10.92 9.33 10.75
N VAL A 151 -11.49 8.93 9.60
CA VAL A 151 -12.17 9.86 8.68
C VAL A 151 -13.36 10.54 9.36
N MET A 152 -14.18 9.79 10.09
CA MET A 152 -15.31 10.34 10.85
C MET A 152 -14.85 11.34 11.93
N ALA A 153 -13.81 10.99 12.69
CA ALA A 153 -13.27 11.86 13.73
C ALA A 153 -12.66 13.15 13.14
N LEU A 154 -11.94 13.08 12.03
CA LEU A 154 -11.42 14.25 11.32
C LEU A 154 -12.55 15.19 10.89
N HIS A 155 -13.63 14.62 10.35
CA HIS A 155 -14.85 15.34 9.95
C HIS A 155 -15.67 15.88 11.14
N GLY A 156 -15.35 15.48 12.38
CA GLY A 156 -16.02 15.93 13.60
C GLY A 156 -17.14 15.01 14.09
N ASP A 157 -17.45 13.91 13.39
CA ASP A 157 -18.40 12.89 13.84
C ASP A 157 -17.71 11.88 14.78
N VAL A 158 -17.38 12.37 15.99
CA VAL A 158 -16.76 11.54 17.04
C VAL A 158 -17.68 10.41 17.53
N ALA A 159 -19.01 10.58 17.38
CA ALA A 159 -19.97 9.56 17.78
C ALA A 159 -19.96 8.36 16.83
N ALA A 160 -19.86 8.60 15.51
CA ALA A 160 -19.66 7.52 14.54
C ALA A 160 -18.32 6.82 14.76
N ALA A 161 -17.24 7.57 14.99
CA ALA A 161 -15.92 6.99 15.30
C ALA A 161 -15.97 6.08 16.54
N ALA A 162 -16.69 6.49 17.60
CA ALA A 162 -16.86 5.68 18.81
C ALA A 162 -17.58 4.34 18.55
N LYS A 163 -18.54 4.28 17.62
CA LYS A 163 -19.22 3.03 17.23
C LYS A 163 -18.26 2.04 16.56
N ASP A 164 -17.34 2.53 15.74
CA ASP A 164 -16.34 1.71 15.07
C ASP A 164 -15.32 1.17 16.08
N ILE A 165 -14.85 2.00 17.02
CA ILE A 165 -14.00 1.56 18.13
C ILE A 165 -14.69 0.47 18.95
N ALA A 166 -15.98 0.65 19.28
CA ALA A 166 -16.75 -0.36 20.01
C ALA A 166 -16.87 -1.69 19.23
N THR A 167 -16.97 -1.62 17.90
CA THR A 167 -17.00 -2.79 17.02
C THR A 167 -15.68 -3.56 17.08
N ILE A 168 -14.55 -2.86 17.06
CA ILE A 168 -13.20 -3.44 17.21
C ILE A 168 -13.05 -4.07 18.60
N GLN A 169 -13.44 -3.37 19.67
CA GLN A 169 -13.38 -3.88 21.05
C GLN A 169 -14.23 -5.14 21.25
N ALA A 170 -15.39 -5.20 20.59
CA ALA A 170 -16.26 -6.36 20.58
C ALA A 170 -15.75 -7.52 19.70
N LYS A 171 -14.60 -7.36 19.04
CA LYS A 171 -13.99 -8.35 18.12
C LYS A 171 -14.95 -8.79 17.01
N LYS A 172 -15.78 -7.87 16.51
CA LYS A 172 -16.73 -8.12 15.42
C LYS A 172 -16.14 -7.84 14.03
N CYS A 173 -14.81 -7.85 13.93
CA CYS A 173 -14.03 -7.66 12.72
C CYS A 173 -12.95 -8.74 12.67
N VAL A 174 -12.42 -9.03 11.48
CA VAL A 174 -11.28 -9.94 11.33
C VAL A 174 -9.98 -9.18 11.53
N ILE A 175 -9.06 -9.74 12.30
CA ILE A 175 -7.68 -9.27 12.34
C ILE A 175 -6.90 -10.16 11.39
N ASP A 176 -6.48 -9.61 10.26
CA ASP A 176 -5.74 -10.36 9.28
C ASP A 176 -4.23 -10.12 9.37
N GLY A 177 -3.59 -10.81 10.31
CA GLY A 177 -2.22 -10.56 10.72
C GLY A 177 -2.20 -9.80 12.05
N ARG A 178 -1.71 -8.56 12.03
CA ARG A 178 -1.73 -7.65 13.19
C ARG A 178 -2.44 -6.35 12.81
N MET A 179 -3.23 -5.82 13.74
CA MET A 179 -3.73 -4.45 13.59
C MET A 179 -2.56 -3.48 13.56
N ASN A 180 -2.67 -2.40 12.80
CA ASN A 180 -1.62 -1.40 12.75
C ASN A 180 -1.68 -0.49 14.00
N PRO A 181 -0.71 -0.56 14.93
CA PRO A 181 -0.74 0.25 16.14
C PRO A 181 -0.63 1.75 15.85
N LEU A 182 -0.03 2.15 14.72
CA LEU A 182 0.10 3.56 14.35
C LEU A 182 -1.26 4.16 13.94
N LEU A 183 -2.08 3.43 13.18
CA LEU A 183 -3.42 3.91 12.81
C LEU A 183 -4.30 4.13 14.04
N LEU A 184 -4.24 3.20 15.00
CA LEU A 184 -4.97 3.32 16.26
C LEU A 184 -4.43 4.45 17.15
N GLN A 185 -3.12 4.70 17.11
CA GLN A 185 -2.50 5.82 17.80
C GLN A 185 -2.96 7.17 17.24
N ASP A 186 -2.94 7.31 15.92
CA ASP A 186 -3.35 8.52 15.22
C ASP A 186 -4.84 8.81 15.47
N LEU A 187 -5.69 7.78 15.45
CA LEU A 187 -7.09 7.87 15.85
C LEU A 187 -7.26 8.35 17.29
N GLY A 188 -6.52 7.75 18.23
CA GLY A 188 -6.55 8.17 19.63
C GLY A 188 -6.15 9.63 19.83
N ASN A 189 -5.09 10.06 19.15
CA ASN A 189 -4.63 11.45 19.20
C ASN A 189 -5.62 12.43 18.55
N THR A 190 -6.24 12.04 17.44
CA THR A 190 -7.28 12.81 16.74
C THR A 190 -8.51 13.00 17.64
N LEU A 191 -9.03 11.92 18.23
CA LEU A 191 -10.19 11.98 19.13
C LEU A 191 -9.91 12.84 20.37
N ARG A 192 -8.70 12.75 20.93
CA ARG A 192 -8.27 13.60 22.04
C ARG A 192 -8.31 15.07 21.63
N ALA A 193 -7.78 15.43 20.46
CA ALA A 193 -7.79 16.80 19.95
C ALA A 193 -9.21 17.33 19.72
N LYS A 194 -10.18 16.44 19.40
CA LYS A 194 -11.61 16.77 19.27
C LYS A 194 -12.37 16.78 20.61
N GLY A 195 -11.70 16.52 21.74
CA GLY A 195 -12.30 16.51 23.07
C GLY A 195 -12.99 15.19 23.46
N ASP A 196 -13.02 14.18 22.59
CA ASP A 196 -13.56 12.85 22.94
C ASP A 196 -12.51 12.00 23.66
N ARG A 197 -12.33 12.33 24.93
CA ARG A 197 -11.37 11.67 25.82
C ARG A 197 -11.62 10.17 25.97
N ARG A 198 -12.88 9.75 26.06
CA ARG A 198 -13.25 8.35 26.31
C ARG A 198 -12.84 7.48 25.14
N SER A 199 -13.21 7.89 23.92
CA SER A 199 -12.86 7.14 22.71
C SER A 199 -11.36 7.21 22.42
N ALA A 200 -10.71 8.34 22.71
CA ALA A 200 -9.25 8.47 22.61
C ALA A 200 -8.51 7.43 23.46
N ILE A 201 -8.89 7.28 24.74
CA ILE A 201 -8.31 6.27 25.64
C ILE A 201 -8.53 4.85 25.08
N ALA A 202 -9.73 4.56 24.60
CA ALA A 202 -10.07 3.25 24.04
C ALA A 202 -9.21 2.90 22.81
N ALA A 203 -9.04 3.85 21.88
CA ALA A 203 -8.19 3.67 20.70
C ALA A 203 -6.71 3.47 21.08
N LEU A 204 -6.18 4.27 22.01
CA LEU A 204 -4.79 4.13 22.48
C LEU A 204 -4.53 2.82 23.23
N GLN A 205 -5.54 2.29 23.93
CA GLN A 205 -5.46 0.97 24.55
C GLN A 205 -5.41 -0.14 23.50
N LEU A 206 -6.24 -0.06 22.46
CA LEU A 206 -6.17 -0.98 21.32
C LEU A 206 -4.80 -0.90 20.64
N ALA A 207 -4.25 0.31 20.45
CA ALA A 207 -2.91 0.50 19.88
C ALA A 207 -1.82 -0.18 20.72
N LEU A 208 -1.90 -0.09 22.06
CA LEU A 208 -0.94 -0.72 22.97
C LEU A 208 -1.02 -2.25 22.93
N VAL A 209 -2.21 -2.81 22.70
CA VAL A 209 -2.43 -4.25 22.51
C VAL A 209 -1.88 -4.70 21.15
N ALA A 210 -2.10 -3.91 20.09
CA ALA A 210 -1.60 -4.20 18.75
C ALA A 210 -0.07 -4.03 18.62
N CYS A 211 0.53 -3.22 19.47
CA CYS A 211 1.97 -2.98 19.54
C CYS A 211 2.72 -4.21 20.10
N ASP A 212 3.45 -4.90 19.22
CA ASP A 212 4.25 -6.09 19.53
C ASP A 212 5.72 -5.76 19.87
N GLY A 213 6.23 -4.61 19.44
CA GLY A 213 7.62 -4.20 19.64
C GLY A 213 7.83 -3.09 20.69
N ASP A 214 9.04 -2.99 21.22
CA ASP A 214 9.41 -1.97 22.21
C ASP A 214 9.46 -0.54 21.64
N TRP A 215 9.49 -0.40 20.32
CA TRP A 215 9.56 0.89 19.64
C TRP A 215 8.27 1.73 19.81
N CYS A 216 7.08 1.09 19.83
CA CYS A 216 5.80 1.80 19.92
C CYS A 216 5.31 2.01 21.38
N ARG A 217 5.66 1.11 22.31
CA ARG A 217 5.12 1.15 23.69
C ARG A 217 5.41 2.45 24.45
N PRO A 218 6.63 3.04 24.42
CA PRO A 218 6.92 4.24 25.20
C PRO A 218 6.06 5.43 24.79
N GLN A 219 5.90 5.67 23.48
CA GLN A 219 5.08 6.75 22.98
C GLN A 219 3.59 6.51 23.28
N LEU A 220 3.09 5.30 23.05
CA LEU A 220 1.69 4.96 23.36
C LEU A 220 1.34 5.14 24.84
N LYS A 221 2.26 4.77 25.75
CA LYS A 221 2.08 4.99 27.19
C LYS A 221 2.03 6.49 27.53
N ARG A 222 2.86 7.32 26.90
CA ARG A 222 2.82 8.78 27.06
C ARG A 222 1.49 9.36 26.56
N ASP A 223 1.08 8.98 25.34
CA ASP A 223 -0.17 9.46 24.75
C ASP A 223 -1.38 9.07 25.60
N LEU A 224 -1.40 7.84 26.11
CA LEU A 224 -2.45 7.35 27.01
C LEU A 224 -2.46 8.09 28.36
N ALA A 225 -1.29 8.39 28.94
CA ALA A 225 -1.20 9.17 30.17
C ALA A 225 -1.72 10.60 29.95
N THR A 226 -1.37 11.22 28.83
CA THR A 226 -1.89 12.54 28.44
C THR A 226 -3.40 12.51 28.22
N ALA A 227 -3.91 11.48 27.53
CA ALA A 227 -5.35 11.31 27.31
C ALA A 227 -6.15 11.08 28.61
N ARG A 228 -5.50 10.80 29.75
CA ARG A 228 -6.13 10.64 31.08
C ARG A 228 -6.11 11.88 31.98
N LYS A 229 -5.32 12.91 31.66
CA LYS A 229 -5.29 14.22 32.35
C LYS A 229 -6.34 15.19 31.84
#